data_AF-A0A0D3F0R2-F1
#
_entry.id   AF-A0A0D3F0R2-F1
#
_cell.length_a   1.000
_cell.length_b   1.000
_cell.length_c   1.000
_cell.angle_alpha   90.00
_cell.angle_beta   90.00
_cell.angle_gamma   90.00
#
_symmetry.space_group_name_H-M   'P 1'
#
loop_
_entity.id
_entity.type
_entity.pdbx_description
1 polymer ?
#
loop_
_entity_poly.entity_id
_entity_poly.type
_entity_poly.pdbx_seq_one_letter_code
_entity_poly.pdbx_strand_id
1 'polypeptide(L)'
;MYLSLPLPSTTMRTMTITVFNTDGTTGPSPYTVSVPKSGDTKTLIDALSIACSLKGDERLLVAEVYNSALIRYLEEPSEVISLIRDGDRLVAYKLPKDSEDAPIVVFRNQRMESTLASFGRKSWKSFGTPLVSSLPDTINGSTIFDLYQKVMTPFRVPKDDSSDADHIIGKSSPVEETTDVDMNSDATESTGINNNDCDDETMTEDGMQFYFINERFPDQRMKIEMDQPIRLTASQKRLHVVVCWQDNGLEQYNFSSLDNLPEIYKAVLFSRRPQETCSLYACLEAFIKEEPLGPEDMWYCPGCKEHRQASKKLDLWRLPEILIIHLKRFSYSRYTKNKLETCVDFPVHDLDLSKYIGSRGQQISNHYRLYAISNHYGSMGGGHYTAYVYHEGKKGWYDFDDRHVGPISEESIKTSAAYVLFYRRIQGDDNRLDDTETGIDSSDCTT
;
A
#
# COMPACT_ATOMS: atom_id res chain seq x y z
N MET A 1 33.13 -11.34 12.75
CA MET A 1 32.50 -10.41 11.79
C MET A 1 31.02 -10.72 11.78
N TYR A 2 30.20 -9.68 11.70
CA TYR A 2 28.74 -9.78 11.69
C TYR A 2 28.23 -9.17 10.38
N LEU A 3 27.57 -9.98 9.55
CA LEU A 3 26.93 -9.53 8.32
C LEU A 3 25.44 -9.43 8.54
N SER A 4 24.84 -8.31 8.16
CA SER A 4 23.41 -8.10 8.26
C SER A 4 22.84 -7.96 6.85
N LEU A 5 22.39 -9.08 6.30
CA LEU A 5 22.03 -9.20 4.89
C LEU A 5 20.58 -8.80 4.66
N PRO A 6 20.30 -7.94 3.67
CA PRO A 6 18.93 -7.70 3.21
C PRO A 6 18.41 -8.97 2.54
N LEU A 7 17.09 -9.18 2.62
CA LEU A 7 16.43 -10.24 1.87
C LEU A 7 15.92 -9.63 0.56
N PRO A 8 16.46 -10.01 -0.61
CA PRO A 8 15.94 -9.53 -1.88
C PRO A 8 14.50 -10.02 -2.04
N SER A 9 13.55 -9.09 -2.09
CA SER A 9 12.16 -9.41 -2.43
C SER A 9 12.05 -9.52 -3.95
N THR A 10 12.03 -10.74 -4.47
CA THR A 10 11.63 -11.02 -5.87
C THR A 10 10.11 -11.00 -6.07
N THR A 11 9.38 -10.73 -4.98
CA THR A 11 7.96 -10.98 -4.92
C THR A 11 7.19 -9.75 -5.32
N MET A 12 6.43 -9.92 -6.40
CA MET A 12 5.52 -8.92 -6.89
C MET A 12 4.23 -8.96 -6.07
N ARG A 13 3.63 -7.79 -5.88
CA ARG A 13 2.30 -7.61 -5.35
C ARG A 13 1.43 -7.08 -6.47
N THR A 14 0.29 -7.71 -6.63
CA THR A 14 -0.77 -7.21 -7.49
C THR A 14 -1.58 -6.18 -6.71
N MET A 15 -1.76 -4.99 -7.27
CA MET A 15 -2.52 -3.89 -6.68
C MET A 15 -3.54 -3.38 -7.70
N THR A 16 -4.80 -3.29 -7.29
CA THR A 16 -5.88 -2.71 -8.10
C THR A 16 -6.16 -1.29 -7.64
N ILE A 17 -6.04 -0.33 -8.55
CA ILE A 17 -6.26 1.11 -8.30
C ILE A 17 -7.27 1.63 -9.31
N THR A 18 -8.26 2.39 -8.86
CA THR A 18 -9.21 3.07 -9.76
C THR A 18 -8.61 4.39 -10.24
N VAL A 19 -8.51 4.56 -11.55
CA VAL A 19 -8.00 5.78 -12.19
C VAL A 19 -9.17 6.64 -12.68
N PHE A 20 -9.18 7.91 -12.28
CA PHE A 20 -10.14 8.93 -12.67
C PHE A 20 -9.54 9.87 -13.71
N ASN A 21 -10.29 10.15 -14.77
CA ASN A 21 -9.96 11.19 -15.74
C ASN A 21 -10.61 12.50 -15.29
N THR A 22 -9.80 13.56 -15.16
CA THR A 22 -10.28 14.87 -14.68
C THR A 22 -10.82 15.75 -15.82
N ASP A 23 -10.67 15.28 -17.07
CA ASP A 23 -11.17 15.96 -18.26
C ASP A 23 -12.68 15.76 -18.50
N GLY A 24 -13.32 14.84 -17.76
CA GLY A 24 -14.75 14.55 -17.88
C GLY A 24 -15.13 13.69 -19.09
N THR A 25 -14.15 13.17 -19.84
CA THR A 25 -14.40 12.42 -21.09
C THR A 25 -14.84 10.98 -20.84
N THR A 26 -14.30 10.37 -19.79
CA THR A 26 -14.49 8.95 -19.49
C THR A 26 -14.57 8.73 -17.99
N GLY A 27 -15.40 7.77 -17.59
CA GLY A 27 -15.60 7.42 -16.19
C GLY A 27 -14.39 6.73 -15.55
N PRO A 28 -14.41 6.54 -14.23
CA PRO A 28 -13.34 5.86 -13.51
C PRO A 28 -13.16 4.42 -13.99
N SER A 29 -11.91 4.00 -14.16
CA SER A 29 -11.55 2.66 -14.65
C SER A 29 -10.56 1.98 -13.70
N PRO A 30 -10.80 0.71 -13.32
CA PRO A 30 -9.86 -0.03 -12.47
C PRO A 30 -8.67 -0.53 -13.28
N TYR A 31 -7.47 -0.33 -12.77
CA TYR A 31 -6.22 -0.86 -13.33
C TYR A 31 -5.54 -1.75 -12.31
N THR A 32 -5.11 -2.93 -12.77
CA THR A 32 -4.37 -3.89 -11.95
C THR A 32 -2.91 -3.88 -12.36
N VAL A 33 -2.02 -3.52 -11.43
CA VAL A 33 -0.58 -3.46 -11.66
C VAL A 33 0.15 -4.45 -10.77
N SER A 34 1.27 -4.97 -11.27
CA SER A 34 2.15 -5.87 -10.52
C SER A 34 3.44 -5.13 -10.22
N VAL A 35 3.74 -4.92 -8.94
CA VAL A 35 4.86 -4.10 -8.46
C VAL A 35 5.64 -4.85 -7.38
N PRO A 36 6.97 -4.69 -7.29
CA PRO A 36 7.75 -5.36 -6.24
C PRO A 36 7.22 -5.01 -4.84
N LYS A 37 7.08 -5.97 -3.93
CA LYS A 37 6.63 -5.72 -2.54
C LYS A 37 7.50 -4.73 -1.79
N SER A 38 8.80 -4.76 -2.05
CA SER A 38 9.78 -3.80 -1.52
C SER A 38 9.93 -2.54 -2.39
N GLY A 39 9.04 -2.37 -3.37
CA GLY A 39 9.04 -1.21 -4.25
C GLY A 39 8.66 0.06 -3.51
N ASP A 40 8.83 1.15 -4.23
CA ASP A 40 8.51 2.50 -3.77
C ASP A 40 7.32 3.07 -4.56
N THR A 41 6.80 4.20 -4.08
CA THR A 41 5.68 4.91 -4.69
C THR A 41 5.98 5.27 -6.13
N LYS A 42 7.24 5.60 -6.45
CA LYS A 42 7.68 5.84 -7.84
C LYS A 42 7.42 4.63 -8.72
N THR A 43 7.86 3.45 -8.31
CA THR A 43 7.67 2.20 -9.06
C THR A 43 6.17 1.90 -9.27
N LEU A 44 5.34 2.18 -8.27
CA LEU A 44 3.89 2.05 -8.39
C LEU A 44 3.29 3.02 -9.40
N ILE A 45 3.66 4.30 -9.33
CA ILE A 45 3.19 5.33 -10.25
C ILE A 45 3.65 5.04 -11.67
N ASP A 46 4.91 4.61 -11.87
CA ASP A 46 5.44 4.25 -13.19
C ASP A 46 4.67 3.07 -13.79
N ALA A 47 4.44 2.00 -13.01
CA ALA A 47 3.65 0.85 -13.45
C ALA A 47 2.21 1.23 -13.79
N LEU A 48 1.58 2.09 -12.98
CA LEU A 48 0.23 2.58 -13.22
C LEU A 48 0.16 3.50 -14.45
N SER A 49 1.18 4.35 -14.65
CA SER A 49 1.29 5.24 -15.81
C SER A 49 1.33 4.45 -17.11
N ILE A 50 2.08 3.35 -17.13
CA ILE A 50 2.13 2.42 -18.28
C ILE A 50 0.78 1.74 -18.46
N ALA A 51 0.19 1.20 -17.39
CA ALA A 51 -1.07 0.44 -17.46
C ALA A 51 -2.26 1.29 -17.94
N CYS A 52 -2.30 2.57 -17.55
CA CYS A 52 -3.38 3.49 -17.92
C CYS A 52 -3.07 4.35 -19.16
N SER A 53 -1.96 4.08 -19.86
CA SER A 53 -1.51 4.82 -21.04
C SER A 53 -1.46 6.33 -20.78
N LEU A 54 -0.80 6.74 -19.70
CA LEU A 54 -0.64 8.14 -19.33
C LEU A 54 0.14 8.89 -20.42
N LYS A 55 -0.36 10.06 -20.84
CA LYS A 55 0.32 10.87 -21.85
C LYS A 55 1.48 11.67 -21.24
N GLY A 56 2.40 12.14 -22.08
CA GLY A 56 3.60 12.88 -21.63
C GLY A 56 3.31 14.23 -20.96
N ASP A 57 2.15 14.81 -21.28
CA ASP A 57 1.59 16.05 -20.72
C ASP A 57 0.66 15.81 -19.53
N GLU A 58 0.56 14.57 -19.04
CA GLU A 58 -0.27 14.19 -17.89
C GLU A 58 0.62 13.71 -16.72
N ARG A 59 0.08 13.78 -15.50
CA ARG A 59 0.66 13.24 -14.26
C ARG A 59 -0.41 12.51 -13.46
N LEU A 60 0.00 11.60 -12.59
CA LEU A 60 -0.89 10.90 -11.67
C LEU A 60 -0.77 11.45 -10.25
N LEU A 61 -1.91 11.81 -9.65
CA LEU A 61 -2.03 12.01 -8.21
C LEU A 61 -2.64 10.75 -7.59
N VAL A 62 -1.87 10.00 -6.80
CA VAL A 62 -2.34 8.77 -6.15
C VAL A 62 -2.65 9.06 -4.68
N ALA A 63 -3.81 8.64 -4.21
CA ALA A 63 -4.26 8.87 -2.84
C ALA A 63 -5.04 7.68 -2.25
N GLU A 64 -4.98 7.56 -0.94
CA GLU A 64 -5.75 6.60 -0.15
C GLU A 64 -7.09 7.20 0.25
N VAL A 65 -8.16 6.42 0.07
CA VAL A 65 -9.54 6.82 0.33
C VAL A 65 -10.08 6.06 1.53
N TYR A 66 -10.57 6.80 2.52
CA TYR A 66 -11.28 6.25 3.66
C TYR A 66 -12.46 7.15 4.03
N ASN A 67 -13.63 6.55 4.28
CA ASN A 67 -14.85 7.26 4.69
C ASN A 67 -15.19 8.49 3.79
N SER A 68 -15.14 8.28 2.47
CA SER A 68 -15.38 9.33 1.45
C SER A 68 -14.47 10.56 1.59
N ALA A 69 -13.23 10.36 2.03
CA ALA A 69 -12.20 11.38 2.12
C ALA A 69 -10.84 10.85 1.63
N LEU A 70 -10.03 11.74 1.07
CA LEU A 70 -8.62 11.46 0.78
C LEU A 70 -7.83 11.65 2.08
N ILE A 71 -7.25 10.56 2.60
CA ILE A 71 -6.59 10.58 3.92
C ILE A 71 -5.07 10.58 3.83
N ARG A 72 -4.50 10.11 2.71
CA ARG A 72 -3.06 10.06 2.50
C ARG A 72 -2.74 10.20 1.02
N TYR A 73 -1.80 11.07 0.68
CA TYR A 73 -1.30 11.27 -0.68
C TYR A 73 0.06 10.59 -0.82
N LEU A 74 0.20 9.77 -1.86
CA LEU A 74 1.42 9.04 -2.19
C LEU A 74 2.31 9.93 -3.06
N GLU A 75 2.84 11.00 -2.48
CA GLU A 75 3.64 12.01 -3.22
C GLU A 75 5.15 11.83 -3.06
N GLU A 76 5.58 11.23 -1.95
CA GLU A 76 7.00 10.96 -1.70
C GLU A 76 7.46 9.79 -2.57
N PRO A 77 8.33 9.99 -3.59
CA PRO A 77 8.68 8.94 -4.54
C PRO A 77 9.38 7.75 -3.89
N SER A 78 10.08 8.01 -2.77
CA SER A 78 10.83 7.02 -2.00
C SER A 78 10.01 6.27 -0.94
N GLU A 79 8.72 6.60 -0.77
CA GLU A 79 7.86 5.93 0.21
C GLU A 79 7.63 4.47 -0.18
N VAL A 80 7.84 3.56 0.76
CA VAL A 80 7.72 2.11 0.50
C VAL A 80 6.25 1.68 0.40
N ILE A 81 5.88 1.01 -0.69
CA ILE A 81 4.49 0.61 -0.95
C ILE A 81 4.02 -0.58 -0.10
N SER A 82 4.95 -1.24 0.61
CA SER A 82 4.65 -2.30 1.59
C SER A 82 3.72 -1.84 2.72
N LEU A 83 3.55 -0.53 2.92
CA LEU A 83 2.69 0.08 3.93
C LEU A 83 1.20 0.05 3.56
N ILE A 84 0.89 0.03 2.27
CA ILE A 84 -0.49 -0.03 1.77
C ILE A 84 -1.01 -1.43 2.09
N ARG A 85 -2.11 -1.56 2.83
CA ARG A 85 -2.69 -2.86 3.19
C ARG A 85 -3.54 -3.41 2.05
N ASP A 86 -3.74 -4.72 2.04
CA ASP A 86 -4.53 -5.38 0.99
C ASP A 86 -6.00 -4.89 0.97
N GLY A 87 -6.54 -4.52 2.14
CA GLY A 87 -7.91 -3.98 2.27
C GLY A 87 -8.02 -2.45 2.12
N ASP A 88 -6.91 -1.75 1.90
CA ASP A 88 -6.97 -0.29 1.66
C ASP A 88 -7.56 -0.03 0.27
N ARG A 89 -8.03 1.20 0.05
CA ARG A 89 -8.60 1.65 -1.23
C ARG A 89 -7.77 2.80 -1.75
N LEU A 90 -7.17 2.64 -2.91
CA LEU A 90 -6.44 3.71 -3.59
C LEU A 90 -7.17 4.19 -4.83
N VAL A 91 -6.97 5.46 -5.11
CA VAL A 91 -7.42 6.12 -6.33
C VAL A 91 -6.26 6.89 -6.95
N ALA A 92 -6.29 7.03 -8.26
CA ALA A 92 -5.37 7.89 -8.97
C ALA A 92 -6.14 8.85 -9.88
N TYR A 93 -5.71 10.11 -9.95
CA TYR A 93 -6.31 11.13 -10.80
C TYR A 93 -5.31 11.54 -11.89
N LYS A 94 -5.73 11.47 -13.17
CA LYS A 94 -4.95 12.00 -14.29
C LYS A 94 -5.10 13.52 -14.33
N LEU A 95 -4.01 14.25 -14.14
CA LEU A 95 -3.97 15.71 -14.13
C LEU A 95 -3.01 16.23 -15.20
N PRO A 96 -3.20 17.44 -15.74
CA PRO A 96 -2.21 18.08 -16.60
C PRO A 96 -0.86 18.31 -15.91
N LYS A 97 0.23 18.27 -16.67
CA LYS A 97 1.62 18.42 -16.20
C LYS A 97 2.14 19.86 -16.29
N ASP A 98 1.26 20.86 -16.17
CA ASP A 98 1.58 22.28 -16.34
C ASP A 98 2.72 22.74 -15.40
N SER A 99 2.63 22.40 -14.11
CA SER A 99 3.72 22.51 -13.13
C SER A 99 3.57 21.43 -12.04
N GLU A 100 4.67 20.92 -11.46
CA GLU A 100 4.60 19.92 -10.38
C GLU A 100 3.83 20.42 -9.14
N ASP A 101 3.77 21.74 -8.95
CA ASP A 101 3.08 22.38 -7.82
C ASP A 101 1.75 23.04 -8.18
N ALA A 102 1.20 22.76 -9.36
CA ALA A 102 -0.09 23.31 -9.78
C ALA A 102 -1.17 23.01 -8.73
N PRO A 103 -1.91 24.04 -8.25
CA PRO A 103 -2.93 23.85 -7.24
C PRO A 103 -4.07 22.99 -7.78
N ILE A 104 -4.68 22.21 -6.90
CA ILE A 104 -5.81 21.34 -7.23
C ILE A 104 -7.00 21.63 -6.33
N VAL A 105 -8.20 21.32 -6.82
CA VAL A 105 -9.43 21.30 -6.02
C VAL A 105 -9.84 19.86 -5.74
N VAL A 106 -10.21 19.59 -4.49
CA VAL A 106 -10.73 18.30 -4.02
C VAL A 106 -12.18 18.48 -3.62
N PHE A 107 -13.08 17.86 -4.36
CA PHE A 107 -14.52 17.87 -4.14
C PHE A 107 -14.95 16.70 -3.27
N ARG A 108 -15.67 16.99 -2.19
CA ARG A 108 -16.28 16.00 -1.31
C ARG A 108 -17.79 16.11 -1.35
N ASN A 109 -18.46 15.04 -1.76
CA ASN A 109 -19.90 15.02 -1.88
C ASN A 109 -20.56 14.74 -0.52
N GLN A 110 -21.61 15.49 -0.21
CA GLN A 110 -22.45 15.30 0.96
C GLN A 110 -23.92 15.31 0.57
N ARG A 111 -24.70 14.45 1.22
CA ARG A 111 -26.16 14.44 1.12
C ARG A 111 -26.77 14.44 2.52
N MET A 112 -28.02 14.90 2.62
CA MET A 112 -28.74 14.85 3.88
C MET A 112 -29.34 13.46 4.08
N GLU A 113 -29.05 12.82 5.22
CA GLU A 113 -29.55 11.48 5.53
C GLU A 113 -30.18 11.46 6.93
N SER A 114 -31.34 10.82 7.05
CA SER A 114 -32.00 10.55 8.33
C SER A 114 -31.64 9.14 8.81
N THR A 115 -30.85 9.05 9.88
CA THR A 115 -30.47 7.75 10.43
C THR A 115 -31.43 7.34 11.55
N LEU A 116 -31.93 6.09 11.53
CA LEU A 116 -32.76 5.54 12.62
C LEU A 116 -32.04 5.63 13.98
N ALA A 117 -30.72 5.45 13.99
CA ALA A 117 -29.87 5.54 15.19
C ALA A 117 -29.85 6.94 15.84
N SER A 118 -30.22 7.99 15.10
CA SER A 118 -30.21 9.39 15.57
C SER A 118 -31.63 9.90 15.90
N PHE A 119 -32.59 9.01 16.14
CA PHE A 119 -34.01 9.37 16.39
C PHE A 119 -34.62 10.26 15.28
N GLY A 120 -34.26 10.00 14.02
CA GLY A 120 -34.78 10.78 12.89
C GLY A 120 -34.14 12.15 12.69
N ARG A 121 -33.10 12.51 13.46
CA ARG A 121 -32.32 13.73 13.16
C ARG A 121 -31.61 13.59 11.82
N LYS A 122 -31.85 14.56 10.93
CA LYS A 122 -31.14 14.69 9.66
C LYS A 122 -29.71 15.15 9.91
N SER A 123 -28.75 14.51 9.25
CA SER A 123 -27.35 14.92 9.30
C SER A 123 -26.72 14.83 7.91
N TRP A 124 -25.77 15.72 7.62
CA TRP A 124 -25.00 15.67 6.39
C TRP A 124 -24.01 14.49 6.45
N LYS A 125 -24.10 13.59 5.48
CA LYS A 125 -23.20 12.43 5.34
C LYS A 125 -22.41 12.54 4.04
N SER A 126 -21.10 12.33 4.14
CA SER A 126 -20.24 12.23 2.97
C SER A 126 -20.45 10.89 2.28
N PHE A 127 -20.42 10.91 0.95
CA PHE A 127 -20.60 9.74 0.11
C PHE A 127 -19.71 9.83 -1.14
N GLY A 128 -19.54 8.70 -1.83
CA GLY A 128 -18.69 8.60 -3.00
C GLY A 128 -17.19 8.78 -2.73
N THR A 129 -16.41 8.50 -3.76
CA THR A 129 -14.99 8.83 -3.83
C THR A 129 -14.85 10.33 -4.12
N PRO A 130 -13.97 11.06 -3.41
CA PRO A 130 -13.71 12.47 -3.72
C PRO A 130 -13.30 12.66 -5.19
N LEU A 131 -13.68 13.78 -5.80
CA LEU A 131 -13.26 14.12 -7.16
C LEU A 131 -12.17 15.19 -7.10
N VAL A 132 -11.29 15.19 -8.09
CA VAL A 132 -10.17 16.13 -8.15
C VAL A 132 -10.09 16.77 -9.52
N SER A 133 -9.71 18.05 -9.58
CA SER A 133 -9.43 18.75 -10.82
C SER A 133 -8.29 19.76 -10.65
N SER A 134 -7.62 20.13 -11.74
CA SER A 134 -6.61 21.19 -11.72
C SER A 134 -7.27 22.56 -11.59
N LEU A 135 -6.65 23.46 -10.83
CA LEU A 135 -7.13 24.82 -10.67
C LEU A 135 -6.38 25.77 -11.63
N PRO A 136 -7.10 26.62 -12.37
CA PRO A 136 -6.48 27.70 -13.16
C PRO A 136 -5.98 28.83 -12.25
N ASP A 137 -5.19 29.75 -12.81
CA ASP A 137 -4.61 30.88 -12.07
C ASP A 137 -5.67 31.85 -11.50
N THR A 138 -6.76 32.04 -12.23
CA THR A 138 -7.90 32.87 -11.83
C THR A 138 -9.08 31.98 -11.48
N ILE A 139 -9.51 32.04 -10.22
CA ILE A 139 -10.55 31.17 -9.69
C ILE A 139 -11.66 32.05 -9.12
N ASN A 140 -12.90 31.73 -9.47
CA ASN A 140 -14.12 32.25 -8.85
C ASN A 140 -15.09 31.08 -8.60
N GLY A 141 -16.25 31.35 -7.99
CA GLY A 141 -17.24 30.31 -7.73
C GLY A 141 -17.74 29.61 -9.01
N SER A 142 -17.93 30.34 -10.10
CA SER A 142 -18.36 29.76 -11.39
C SER A 142 -17.30 28.78 -11.93
N THR A 143 -16.01 29.10 -11.82
CA THR A 143 -14.92 28.19 -12.20
C THR A 143 -14.99 26.88 -11.40
N ILE A 144 -15.22 26.95 -10.09
CA ILE A 144 -15.34 25.76 -9.24
C ILE A 144 -16.55 24.90 -9.65
N PHE A 145 -17.67 25.56 -9.97
CA PHE A 145 -18.88 24.90 -10.45
C PHE A 145 -18.66 24.19 -11.79
N ASP A 146 -18.04 24.87 -12.77
CA ASP A 146 -17.75 24.32 -14.08
C ASP A 146 -16.78 23.14 -14.01
N LEU A 147 -15.75 23.25 -13.16
CA LEU A 147 -14.81 22.15 -12.91
C LEU A 147 -15.52 20.94 -12.30
N TYR A 148 -16.45 21.17 -11.36
CA TYR A 148 -17.23 20.10 -10.75
C TYR A 148 -18.17 19.42 -11.74
N GLN A 149 -18.92 20.19 -12.53
CA GLN A 149 -19.79 19.64 -13.58
C GLN A 149 -18.99 18.82 -14.59
N LYS A 150 -17.81 19.31 -14.98
CA LYS A 150 -16.90 18.60 -15.89
C LYS A 150 -16.51 17.23 -15.35
N VAL A 151 -16.04 17.15 -14.09
CA VAL A 151 -15.67 15.84 -13.49
C VAL A 151 -16.88 14.96 -13.18
N MET A 152 -18.08 15.54 -13.04
CA MET A 152 -19.34 14.80 -12.84
C MET A 152 -19.98 14.30 -14.15
N THR A 153 -19.54 14.79 -15.30
CA THR A 153 -20.12 14.46 -16.62
C THR A 153 -20.19 12.95 -16.89
N PRO A 154 -19.16 12.13 -16.60
CA PRO A 154 -19.22 10.69 -16.82
C PRO A 154 -20.26 9.93 -15.99
N PHE A 155 -20.83 10.58 -14.96
CA PHE A 155 -21.80 9.97 -14.05
C PHE A 155 -23.23 10.39 -14.34
N ARG A 156 -23.47 11.32 -15.30
CA ARG A 156 -24.83 11.72 -15.68
C ARG A 156 -25.57 10.56 -16.31
N VAL A 157 -26.81 10.33 -15.87
CA VAL A 157 -27.72 9.38 -16.52
C VAL A 157 -28.14 9.98 -17.86
N PRO A 158 -27.99 9.25 -18.99
CA PRO A 158 -28.49 9.72 -20.27
C PRO A 158 -29.99 10.01 -20.17
N LYS A 159 -30.42 11.20 -20.58
CA LYS A 159 -31.85 11.46 -20.80
C LYS A 159 -32.23 10.72 -22.08
N ASP A 160 -33.10 9.72 -21.98
CA ASP A 160 -33.69 9.07 -23.15
C ASP A 160 -34.53 10.11 -23.92
N ASP A 161 -33.96 10.67 -24.99
CA ASP A 161 -34.73 11.39 -26.00
C ASP A 161 -35.51 10.35 -26.82
N SER A 162 -36.73 10.01 -26.40
CA SER A 162 -37.69 9.33 -27.26
C SER A 162 -39.07 9.98 -27.18
N SER A 163 -39.28 10.97 -28.05
CA SER A 163 -40.61 11.27 -28.58
C SER A 163 -40.82 10.49 -29.88
N ASP A 164 -41.99 9.84 -29.94
CA ASP A 164 -42.69 9.30 -31.12
C ASP A 164 -42.25 7.94 -31.71
N ALA A 165 -42.88 6.89 -31.18
CA ALA A 165 -43.49 5.86 -32.02
C ALA A 165 -44.68 5.21 -31.29
N ASP A 166 -45.90 5.65 -31.63
CA ASP A 166 -47.10 4.82 -31.56
C ASP A 166 -46.82 3.47 -32.25
N HIS A 167 -47.10 2.33 -31.60
CA HIS A 167 -48.30 1.52 -31.84
C HIS A 167 -48.20 0.07 -31.27
N ILE A 168 -49.22 -0.28 -30.46
CA ILE A 168 -49.88 -1.59 -30.21
C ILE A 168 -49.10 -2.80 -29.63
N ILE A 169 -49.47 -3.23 -28.41
CA ILE A 169 -50.35 -4.39 -28.07
C ILE A 169 -50.10 -4.81 -26.60
N GLY A 170 -51.17 -4.85 -25.80
CA GLY A 170 -51.39 -6.04 -24.95
C GLY A 170 -51.49 -5.88 -23.43
N LYS A 171 -52.71 -5.57 -22.99
CA LYS A 171 -53.43 -6.25 -21.88
C LYS A 171 -53.05 -5.99 -20.41
N SER A 172 -54.04 -5.34 -19.78
CA SER A 172 -54.78 -5.70 -18.55
C SER A 172 -54.15 -5.47 -17.18
N SER A 173 -54.79 -4.54 -16.47
CA SER A 173 -54.93 -4.42 -15.01
C SER A 173 -55.36 -5.73 -14.33
N PRO A 174 -55.33 -5.79 -12.98
CA PRO A 174 -56.50 -5.31 -12.23
C PRO A 174 -56.18 -4.36 -11.07
N VAL A 175 -57.09 -3.42 -10.89
CA VAL A 175 -57.30 -2.61 -9.70
C VAL A 175 -58.19 -3.43 -8.75
N GLU A 176 -57.89 -3.43 -7.45
CA GLU A 176 -58.95 -3.40 -6.44
C GLU A 176 -58.58 -2.39 -5.36
N GLU A 177 -59.49 -1.42 -5.20
CA GLU A 177 -59.58 -0.39 -4.18
C GLU A 177 -59.88 -1.00 -2.81
N THR A 178 -59.46 -0.34 -1.73
CA THR A 178 -60.41 -0.01 -0.65
C THR A 178 -60.01 1.32 -0.03
N THR A 179 -61.04 2.13 0.18
CA THR A 179 -61.09 3.47 0.78
C THR A 179 -60.89 3.42 2.30
N ASP A 180 -60.48 4.53 2.93
CA ASP A 180 -61.29 5.21 3.97
C ASP A 180 -60.59 6.48 4.56
N VAL A 181 -61.09 7.63 4.10
CA VAL A 181 -61.63 8.82 4.80
C VAL A 181 -61.12 9.26 6.22
N ASP A 182 -60.63 10.51 6.26
CA ASP A 182 -60.75 11.63 7.24
C ASP A 182 -60.04 11.75 8.61
N MET A 183 -59.50 12.99 8.78
CA MET A 183 -59.45 13.95 9.92
C MET A 183 -58.97 13.45 11.32
N ASN A 184 -58.16 14.17 12.11
CA ASN A 184 -58.24 15.59 12.47
C ASN A 184 -56.98 16.01 13.26
N SER A 185 -56.83 17.32 13.41
CA SER A 185 -55.91 18.11 14.24
C SER A 185 -55.37 17.51 15.54
N ASP A 186 -54.11 17.82 15.88
CA ASP A 186 -53.85 18.51 17.16
C ASP A 186 -52.55 19.31 17.17
N ALA A 187 -52.64 20.52 17.73
CA ALA A 187 -51.54 21.45 17.93
C ALA A 187 -50.98 21.27 19.35
N THR A 188 -49.65 21.13 19.49
CA THR A 188 -48.97 21.41 20.76
C THR A 188 -47.65 22.13 20.49
N GLU A 189 -47.58 23.37 20.96
CA GLU A 189 -46.35 24.15 21.09
C GLU A 189 -45.41 23.51 22.13
N SER A 190 -44.12 23.42 21.83
CA SER A 190 -43.08 23.65 22.85
C SER A 190 -41.73 24.00 22.23
N THR A 191 -41.36 25.26 22.46
CA THR A 191 -40.03 25.78 22.84
C THR A 191 -38.80 25.40 22.01
N GLY A 192 -38.21 26.45 21.42
CA GLY A 192 -37.09 26.38 20.50
C GLY A 192 -35.75 26.00 21.12
N ILE A 193 -34.93 25.40 20.27
CA ILE A 193 -33.48 25.43 20.33
C ILE A 193 -33.02 25.81 18.92
N ASN A 194 -32.40 26.98 18.80
CA ASN A 194 -31.85 27.52 17.56
C ASN A 194 -30.88 26.51 16.93
N ASN A 195 -31.31 25.86 15.84
CA ASN A 195 -30.40 25.41 14.82
C ASN A 195 -30.45 26.48 13.73
N ASN A 196 -29.30 27.02 13.35
CA ASN A 196 -29.22 27.98 12.26
C ASN A 196 -29.86 27.38 11.01
N ASP A 197 -31.05 27.85 10.70
CA ASP A 197 -31.77 27.56 9.47
C ASP A 197 -30.92 28.08 8.30
N CYS A 198 -30.64 27.20 7.36
CA CYS A 198 -30.10 27.56 6.07
C CYS A 198 -31.25 28.18 5.29
N ASP A 199 -31.47 29.47 5.48
CA ASP A 199 -32.49 30.22 4.75
C ASP A 199 -32.27 30.12 3.23
N ASP A 200 -33.41 29.94 2.57
CA ASP A 200 -33.69 30.04 1.16
C ASP A 200 -32.99 31.25 0.53
N GLU A 201 -32.06 31.05 -0.42
CA GLU A 201 -31.83 31.94 -1.57
C GLU A 201 -30.69 31.47 -2.52
N THR A 202 -30.96 31.63 -3.82
CA THR A 202 -30.15 31.37 -5.04
C THR A 202 -29.79 29.91 -5.31
N MET A 203 -30.62 29.26 -6.13
CA MET A 203 -30.49 27.87 -6.55
C MET A 203 -29.69 27.78 -7.85
N THR A 204 -28.72 26.86 -7.92
CA THR A 204 -28.26 26.34 -9.21
C THR A 204 -29.34 25.43 -9.79
N GLU A 205 -29.55 25.44 -11.10
CA GLU A 205 -30.55 24.59 -11.79
C GLU A 205 -30.46 23.09 -11.41
N ASP A 206 -29.30 22.62 -10.96
CA ASP A 206 -29.02 21.22 -10.61
C ASP A 206 -29.17 20.87 -9.10
N GLY A 207 -29.61 21.80 -8.24
CA GLY A 207 -29.84 21.51 -6.81
C GLY A 207 -28.58 21.29 -5.95
N MET A 208 -27.44 21.88 -6.34
CA MET A 208 -26.15 21.72 -5.66
C MET A 208 -25.69 23.01 -4.96
N GLN A 209 -25.08 22.88 -3.79
CA GLN A 209 -24.48 24.01 -3.07
C GLN A 209 -23.02 23.73 -2.71
N PHE A 210 -22.17 24.75 -2.85
CA PHE A 210 -20.71 24.62 -2.72
C PHE A 210 -20.22 25.38 -1.49
N TYR A 211 -19.36 24.73 -0.70
CA TYR A 211 -18.83 25.28 0.55
C TYR A 211 -17.33 25.04 0.67
N PHE A 212 -16.58 26.04 1.16
CA PHE A 212 -15.21 25.82 1.61
C PHE A 212 -15.18 25.06 2.94
N ILE A 213 -14.19 24.18 3.09
CA ILE A 213 -13.86 23.57 4.38
C ILE A 213 -12.58 24.20 4.90
N ASN A 214 -12.61 24.69 6.13
CA ASN A 214 -11.39 24.97 6.87
C ASN A 214 -10.95 23.70 7.61
N GLU A 215 -9.78 23.16 7.29
CA GLU A 215 -9.24 21.95 7.96
C GLU A 215 -9.12 22.11 9.49
N ARG A 216 -9.01 23.35 9.99
CA ARG A 216 -8.94 23.64 11.43
C ARG A 216 -10.31 23.73 12.12
N PHE A 217 -11.38 23.99 11.36
CA PHE A 217 -12.74 24.20 11.88
C PHE A 217 -13.78 23.60 10.90
N PRO A 218 -14.05 22.29 10.96
CA PRO A 218 -14.94 21.60 10.03
C PRO A 218 -16.40 22.10 10.05
N ASP A 219 -16.81 22.71 11.15
CA ASP A 219 -18.18 23.20 11.37
C ASP A 219 -18.40 24.62 10.82
N GLN A 220 -17.33 25.34 10.46
CA GLN A 220 -17.42 26.68 9.89
C GLN A 220 -17.36 26.59 8.35
N ARG A 221 -18.51 26.28 7.75
CA ARG A 221 -18.68 26.23 6.29
C ARG A 221 -18.87 27.64 5.75
N MET A 222 -18.08 28.02 4.75
CA MET A 222 -18.28 29.28 4.01
C MET A 222 -18.87 28.95 2.64
N LYS A 223 -20.06 29.47 2.35
CA LYS A 223 -20.72 29.30 1.05
C LYS A 223 -19.86 29.95 -0.05
N ILE A 224 -19.75 29.28 -1.18
CA ILE A 224 -19.04 29.80 -2.36
C ILE A 224 -20.05 30.54 -3.23
N GLU A 225 -19.88 31.85 -3.35
CA GLU A 225 -20.67 32.69 -4.25
C GLU A 225 -20.07 32.67 -5.66
N MET A 226 -20.92 32.56 -6.70
CA MET A 226 -20.48 32.29 -8.08
C MET A 226 -19.56 33.37 -8.65
N ASP A 227 -19.88 34.64 -8.39
CA ASP A 227 -19.15 35.79 -8.93
C ASP A 227 -17.97 36.25 -8.05
N GLN A 228 -17.78 35.62 -6.89
CA GLN A 228 -16.74 36.05 -5.94
C GLN A 228 -15.37 35.46 -6.32
N PRO A 229 -14.33 36.30 -6.49
CA PRO A 229 -12.98 35.80 -6.77
C PRO A 229 -12.39 35.12 -5.53
N ILE A 230 -11.76 33.97 -5.75
CA ILE A 230 -11.15 33.13 -4.72
C ILE A 230 -9.64 33.32 -4.81
N ARG A 231 -9.03 33.83 -3.73
CA ARG A 231 -7.58 34.01 -3.66
C ARG A 231 -6.94 32.85 -2.89
N LEU A 232 -6.17 32.03 -3.59
CA LEU A 232 -5.31 31.05 -2.96
C LEU A 232 -4.09 31.73 -2.34
N THR A 233 -3.68 31.26 -1.15
CA THR A 233 -2.38 31.68 -0.59
C THR A 233 -1.25 30.97 -1.35
N ALA A 234 -0.09 31.63 -1.47
CA ALA A 234 1.05 31.10 -2.24
C ALA A 234 1.54 29.71 -1.75
N SER A 235 1.22 29.31 -0.53
CA SER A 235 1.54 28.01 0.06
C SER A 235 0.45 26.95 -0.09
N GLN A 236 -0.75 27.32 -0.55
CA GLN A 236 -1.90 26.43 -0.58
C GLN A 236 -1.93 25.63 -1.88
N LYS A 237 -1.44 24.39 -1.83
CA LYS A 237 -1.43 23.45 -2.97
C LYS A 237 -2.81 22.82 -3.25
N ARG A 238 -3.73 22.84 -2.27
CA ARG A 238 -5.03 22.14 -2.37
C ARG A 238 -6.16 23.00 -1.83
N LEU A 239 -7.28 22.99 -2.55
CA LEU A 239 -8.53 23.63 -2.15
C LEU A 239 -9.58 22.55 -1.87
N HIS A 240 -10.10 22.49 -0.65
CA HIS A 240 -11.13 21.52 -0.28
C HIS A 240 -12.52 22.15 -0.38
N VAL A 241 -13.39 21.55 -1.19
CA VAL A 241 -14.75 22.01 -1.45
C VAL A 241 -15.73 20.89 -1.10
N VAL A 242 -16.75 21.20 -0.29
CA VAL A 242 -17.89 20.31 -0.06
C VAL A 242 -19.00 20.68 -1.02
N VAL A 243 -19.52 19.67 -1.71
CA VAL A 243 -20.71 19.79 -2.55
C VAL A 243 -21.88 19.14 -1.83
N CYS A 244 -22.83 19.97 -1.40
CA CYS A 244 -24.06 19.54 -0.76
C CYS A 244 -25.12 19.32 -1.82
N TRP A 245 -25.64 18.09 -1.88
CA TRP A 245 -26.67 17.68 -2.81
C TRP A 245 -28.05 17.70 -2.14
N GLN A 246 -29.04 18.25 -2.83
CA GLN A 246 -30.46 18.05 -2.51
C GLN A 246 -31.01 16.80 -3.22
N ASP A 247 -32.11 16.24 -2.70
CA ASP A 247 -32.64 14.94 -3.12
C ASP A 247 -32.98 14.88 -4.64
N ASN A 248 -33.46 15.99 -5.20
CA ASN A 248 -33.80 16.12 -6.63
C ASN A 248 -32.57 16.10 -7.57
N GLY A 249 -31.41 16.57 -7.10
CA GLY A 249 -30.18 16.60 -7.89
C GLY A 249 -29.55 15.23 -8.06
N LEU A 250 -29.78 14.30 -7.12
CA LEU A 250 -29.16 12.97 -7.12
C LEU A 250 -29.72 12.03 -8.19
N GLU A 251 -30.99 12.19 -8.59
CA GLU A 251 -31.66 11.30 -9.55
C GLU A 251 -31.03 11.34 -10.95
N GLN A 252 -30.34 12.44 -11.27
CA GLN A 252 -29.70 12.65 -12.57
C GLN A 252 -28.32 11.98 -12.69
N TYR A 253 -27.81 11.36 -11.62
CA TYR A 253 -26.45 10.83 -11.56
C TYR A 253 -26.38 9.41 -11.00
N ASN A 254 -25.52 8.57 -11.60
CA ASN A 254 -25.19 7.24 -11.10
C ASN A 254 -23.86 7.25 -10.32
N PHE A 255 -23.95 7.16 -9.00
CA PHE A 255 -22.79 7.18 -8.09
C PHE A 255 -22.19 5.80 -7.79
N SER A 256 -22.69 4.71 -8.38
CA SER A 256 -22.25 3.34 -8.05
C SER A 256 -20.73 3.13 -8.22
N SER A 257 -20.13 3.75 -9.24
CA SER A 257 -18.68 3.73 -9.50
C SER A 257 -17.86 4.59 -8.54
N LEU A 258 -18.50 5.55 -7.84
CA LEU A 258 -17.88 6.38 -6.81
C LEU A 258 -17.93 5.71 -5.44
N ASP A 259 -18.99 4.97 -5.14
CA ASP A 259 -19.18 4.34 -3.83
C ASP A 259 -18.38 3.02 -3.67
N ASN A 260 -18.12 2.32 -4.77
CA ASN A 260 -17.54 0.98 -4.75
C ASN A 260 -16.11 0.93 -5.33
N LEU A 261 -15.15 1.54 -4.63
CA LEU A 261 -13.75 1.33 -4.95
C LEU A 261 -13.31 -0.11 -4.62
N PRO A 262 -12.54 -0.76 -5.50
CA PRO A 262 -11.94 -2.05 -5.22
C PRO A 262 -10.93 -1.93 -4.07
N GLU A 263 -10.84 -2.99 -3.27
CA GLU A 263 -9.70 -3.19 -2.37
C GLU A 263 -8.43 -3.40 -3.21
N ILE A 264 -7.30 -2.93 -2.68
CA ILE A 264 -5.99 -3.07 -3.32
C ILE A 264 -5.70 -4.52 -3.72
N TYR A 265 -6.05 -5.47 -2.85
CA TYR A 265 -5.97 -6.87 -3.17
C TYR A 265 -7.04 -7.64 -2.39
N LYS A 266 -8.06 -8.13 -3.10
CA LYS A 266 -9.06 -9.03 -2.50
C LYS A 266 -8.50 -10.44 -2.45
N ALA A 267 -8.11 -10.91 -1.27
CA ALA A 267 -7.63 -12.27 -1.09
C ALA A 267 -8.75 -13.28 -1.43
N VAL A 268 -8.53 -14.11 -2.46
CA VAL A 268 -9.40 -15.26 -2.72
C VAL A 268 -9.16 -16.26 -1.59
N LEU A 269 -10.20 -16.50 -0.78
CA LEU A 269 -10.21 -17.21 0.52
C LEU A 269 -9.58 -18.61 0.58
N PHE A 270 -8.97 -19.13 -0.49
CA PHE A 270 -8.38 -20.47 -0.53
C PHE A 270 -7.05 -20.60 -1.28
N SER A 271 -6.38 -19.49 -1.61
CA SER A 271 -5.04 -19.57 -2.18
C SER A 271 -3.99 -19.51 -1.07
N ARG A 272 -3.42 -20.66 -0.69
CA ARG A 272 -2.15 -20.69 0.06
C ARG A 272 -1.13 -19.93 -0.79
N ARG A 273 -0.73 -18.73 -0.35
CA ARG A 273 0.35 -17.97 -1.01
C ARG A 273 1.57 -18.89 -1.09
N PRO A 274 2.19 -19.09 -2.27
CA PRO A 274 3.44 -19.84 -2.36
C PRO A 274 4.44 -19.25 -1.38
N GLN A 275 5.09 -20.11 -0.57
CA GLN A 275 6.13 -19.66 0.34
C GLN A 275 7.29 -19.11 -0.49
N GLU A 276 7.58 -17.84 -0.30
CA GLU A 276 8.63 -17.15 -1.04
C GLU A 276 9.99 -17.72 -0.62
N THR A 277 10.85 -18.01 -1.59
CA THR A 277 12.18 -18.56 -1.31
C THR A 277 13.27 -17.72 -1.99
N CYS A 278 14.44 -17.62 -1.36
CA CYS A 278 15.64 -17.03 -1.95
C CYS A 278 16.89 -17.73 -1.41
N SER A 279 18.03 -17.60 -2.09
CA SER A 279 19.29 -18.16 -1.58
C SER A 279 20.04 -17.15 -0.70
N LEU A 280 20.87 -17.66 0.21
CA LEU A 280 21.80 -16.85 1.00
C LEU A 280 22.77 -16.07 0.09
N TYR A 281 23.18 -16.66 -1.03
CA TYR A 281 24.00 -15.99 -2.04
C TYR A 281 23.27 -14.79 -2.64
N ALA A 282 21.98 -14.88 -2.96
CA ALA A 282 21.21 -13.73 -3.42
C ALA A 282 21.17 -12.60 -2.38
N CYS A 283 21.12 -12.94 -1.09
CA CYS A 283 21.20 -11.96 0.00
C CYS A 283 22.60 -11.31 0.08
N LEU A 284 23.67 -12.08 -0.16
CA LEU A 284 25.05 -11.58 -0.24
C LEU A 284 25.26 -10.65 -1.43
N GLU A 285 24.77 -11.02 -2.62
CA GLU A 285 24.81 -10.16 -3.81
C GLU A 285 24.07 -8.85 -3.57
N ALA A 286 22.87 -8.91 -2.96
CA ALA A 286 22.10 -7.72 -2.60
C ALA A 286 22.85 -6.83 -1.59
N PHE A 287 23.62 -7.42 -0.66
CA PHE A 287 24.40 -6.68 0.33
C PHE A 287 25.60 -5.92 -0.26
N ILE A 288 26.26 -6.48 -1.28
CA ILE A 288 27.44 -5.88 -1.92
C ILE A 288 27.10 -5.02 -3.15
N LYS A 289 25.84 -5.03 -3.58
CA LYS A 289 25.36 -4.24 -4.71
C LYS A 289 25.53 -2.75 -4.41
N GLU A 290 25.99 -2.01 -5.41
CA GLU A 290 26.05 -0.56 -5.34
C GLU A 290 24.64 0.03 -5.35
N GLU A 291 24.37 0.94 -4.41
CA GLU A 291 23.08 1.59 -4.21
C GLU A 291 23.25 3.11 -4.06
N PRO A 292 22.35 3.94 -4.63
CA PRO A 292 22.37 5.37 -4.38
C PRO A 292 21.91 5.67 -2.94
N LEU A 293 22.56 6.63 -2.29
CA LEU A 293 22.09 7.13 -0.99
C LEU A 293 20.75 7.84 -1.14
N GLY A 294 19.87 7.65 -0.15
CA GLY A 294 18.57 8.30 -0.11
C GLY A 294 18.67 9.81 0.20
N PRO A 295 17.58 10.58 -0.01
CA PRO A 295 17.58 12.02 0.25
C PRO A 295 17.92 12.40 1.70
N GLU A 296 17.53 11.57 2.65
CA GLU A 296 17.77 11.76 4.09
C GLU A 296 19.19 11.38 4.53
N ASP A 297 19.90 10.60 3.71
CA ASP A 297 21.24 10.03 4.02
C ASP A 297 22.30 10.47 2.99
N MET A 298 22.11 11.61 2.34
CA MET A 298 23.05 12.11 1.32
C MET A 298 24.47 12.28 1.87
N TRP A 299 25.47 12.00 1.04
CA TRP A 299 26.86 12.12 1.43
C TRP A 299 27.33 13.58 1.36
N TYR A 300 27.94 14.06 2.43
CA TYR A 300 28.60 15.37 2.42
C TYR A 300 29.92 15.28 1.61
N CYS A 301 29.92 15.86 0.42
CA CYS A 301 31.10 15.86 -0.44
C CYS A 301 32.11 16.92 0.03
N PRO A 302 33.33 16.55 0.46
CA PRO A 302 34.33 17.51 0.93
C PRO A 302 34.86 18.42 -0.19
N GLY A 303 34.77 17.98 -1.45
CA GLY A 303 35.17 18.78 -2.62
C GLY A 303 34.14 19.86 -2.96
N CYS A 304 32.85 19.49 -3.02
CA CYS A 304 31.76 20.40 -3.33
C CYS A 304 31.29 21.23 -2.13
N LYS A 305 31.60 20.78 -0.91
CA LYS A 305 31.17 21.35 0.38
C LYS A 305 29.65 21.37 0.57
N GLU A 306 28.96 20.38 0.03
CA GLU A 306 27.51 20.22 0.14
C GLU A 306 27.08 18.74 0.13
N HIS A 307 25.84 18.47 0.51
CA HIS A 307 25.26 17.12 0.45
C HIS A 307 24.94 16.75 -1.00
N ARG A 308 25.43 15.59 -1.44
CA ARG A 308 25.25 15.05 -2.79
C ARG A 308 24.74 13.63 -2.71
N GLN A 309 23.87 13.28 -3.65
CA GLN A 309 23.41 11.91 -3.84
C GLN A 309 24.54 11.08 -4.45
N ALA A 310 25.34 10.45 -3.59
CA ALA A 310 26.43 9.57 -3.98
C ALA A 310 25.95 8.11 -4.04
N SER A 311 26.67 7.29 -4.79
CA SER A 311 26.53 5.84 -4.72
C SER A 311 27.38 5.26 -3.60
N LYS A 312 26.84 4.29 -2.88
CA LYS A 312 27.50 3.53 -1.83
C LYS A 312 27.59 2.07 -2.25
N LYS A 313 28.76 1.47 -2.05
CA LYS A 313 29.01 0.06 -2.25
C LYS A 313 29.74 -0.52 -1.03
N LEU A 314 29.41 -1.75 -0.66
CA LEU A 314 30.11 -2.50 0.38
C LEU A 314 30.82 -3.70 -0.26
N ASP A 315 32.03 -3.99 0.17
CA ASP A 315 32.81 -5.16 -0.27
C ASP A 315 33.37 -5.91 0.95
N LEU A 316 33.54 -7.24 0.82
CA LEU A 316 34.14 -8.06 1.89
C LEU A 316 35.65 -8.11 1.73
N TRP A 317 36.37 -7.62 2.74
CA TRP A 317 37.84 -7.55 2.70
C TRP A 317 38.54 -8.73 3.39
N ARG A 318 38.05 -9.15 4.56
CA ARG A 318 38.61 -10.24 5.37
C ARG A 318 37.49 -11.00 6.05
N LEU A 319 37.60 -12.31 6.18
CA LEU A 319 36.62 -13.11 6.90
C LEU A 319 37.13 -13.54 8.29
N PRO A 320 36.24 -13.75 9.28
CA PRO A 320 36.58 -14.23 10.63
C PRO A 320 36.60 -15.77 10.71
N GLU A 321 37.13 -16.36 11.79
CA GLU A 321 36.94 -17.79 12.06
C GLU A 321 35.48 -18.15 12.32
N ILE A 322 34.77 -17.31 13.09
CA ILE A 322 33.33 -17.41 13.34
C ILE A 322 32.62 -16.28 12.60
N LEU A 323 31.82 -16.67 11.60
CA LEU A 323 31.01 -15.77 10.80
C LEU A 323 29.56 -15.81 11.30
N ILE A 324 29.05 -14.64 11.68
CA ILE A 324 27.66 -14.49 12.09
C ILE A 324 26.92 -13.77 10.98
N ILE A 325 25.84 -14.38 10.49
CA ILE A 325 24.99 -13.81 9.44
C ILE A 325 23.60 -13.58 10.03
N HIS A 326 23.19 -12.33 10.10
CA HIS A 326 21.84 -11.92 10.43
C HIS A 326 21.04 -11.67 9.14
N LEU A 327 19.88 -12.31 9.04
CA LEU A 327 18.90 -12.07 7.98
C LEU A 327 17.99 -10.91 8.41
N LYS A 328 18.06 -9.76 7.73
CA LYS A 328 17.28 -8.54 8.05
C LYS A 328 15.78 -8.73 7.76
N ARG A 329 15.10 -9.50 8.61
CA ARG A 329 13.67 -9.82 8.45
C ARG A 329 12.75 -8.70 8.94
N PHE A 330 13.17 -7.93 9.94
CA PHE A 330 12.35 -6.88 10.51
C PHE A 330 12.54 -5.57 9.78
N SER A 331 11.42 -4.94 9.42
CA SER A 331 11.38 -3.60 8.87
C SER A 331 10.59 -2.69 9.81
N TYR A 332 11.11 -1.48 10.00
CA TYR A 332 10.53 -0.43 10.84
C TYR A 332 10.21 0.78 9.97
N SER A 333 8.96 1.24 10.03
CA SER A 333 8.55 2.56 9.56
C SER A 333 7.89 3.32 10.72
N ARG A 334 7.65 4.63 10.56
CA ARG A 334 6.99 5.46 11.59
C ARG A 334 5.63 4.91 12.04
N TYR A 335 4.97 4.09 11.22
CA TYR A 335 3.59 3.63 11.46
C TYR A 335 3.39 2.11 11.45
N THR A 336 4.38 1.33 10.98
CA THR A 336 4.23 -0.13 10.85
C THR A 336 5.49 -0.88 11.25
N LYS A 337 5.25 -2.11 11.71
CA LYS A 337 6.24 -3.10 12.12
C LYS A 337 5.95 -4.38 11.36
N ASN A 338 6.85 -4.81 10.47
CA ASN A 338 6.64 -6.02 9.66
C ASN A 338 7.83 -6.99 9.77
N LYS A 339 7.58 -8.28 9.57
CA LYS A 339 8.57 -9.35 9.52
C LYS A 339 8.46 -10.09 8.19
N LEU A 340 9.58 -10.24 7.49
CA LEU A 340 9.69 -11.03 6.27
C LEU A 340 9.78 -12.53 6.59
N GLU A 341 8.82 -13.29 6.06
CA GLU A 341 8.68 -14.75 6.23
C GLU A 341 9.29 -15.55 5.06
N THR A 342 10.07 -14.91 4.20
CA THR A 342 10.77 -15.57 3.08
C THR A 342 11.67 -16.70 3.60
N CYS A 343 11.56 -17.90 3.02
CA CYS A 343 12.45 -19.01 3.32
C CYS A 343 13.80 -18.76 2.64
N VAL A 344 14.87 -18.66 3.43
CA VAL A 344 16.22 -18.46 2.90
C VAL A 344 16.91 -19.81 2.84
N ASP A 345 17.30 -20.26 1.65
CA ASP A 345 18.12 -21.44 1.47
C ASP A 345 19.60 -21.10 1.70
N PHE A 346 20.23 -21.80 2.65
CA PHE A 346 21.62 -21.58 3.05
C PHE A 346 22.40 -22.90 3.08
N PRO A 347 23.71 -22.92 2.73
CA PRO A 347 24.52 -24.13 2.80
C PRO A 347 24.78 -24.58 4.24
N VAL A 348 24.62 -25.87 4.55
CA VAL A 348 24.90 -26.39 5.91
C VAL A 348 26.37 -26.79 6.05
N HIS A 349 26.91 -27.48 5.06
CA HIS A 349 28.27 -28.04 5.13
C HIS A 349 29.33 -27.16 4.50
N ASP A 350 29.01 -26.46 3.41
CA ASP A 350 30.00 -25.73 2.64
C ASP A 350 29.45 -24.41 2.09
N LEU A 351 29.60 -23.35 2.88
CA LEU A 351 29.40 -21.98 2.44
C LEU A 351 30.72 -21.44 1.87
N ASP A 352 30.82 -21.36 0.55
CA ASP A 352 31.98 -20.82 -0.17
C ASP A 352 31.84 -19.31 -0.38
N LEU A 353 32.71 -18.53 0.28
CA LEU A 353 32.77 -17.08 0.15
C LEU A 353 33.90 -16.58 -0.75
N SER A 354 34.61 -17.46 -1.45
CA SER A 354 35.79 -17.12 -2.26
C SER A 354 35.51 -16.10 -3.34
N LYS A 355 34.29 -16.07 -3.90
CA LYS A 355 33.86 -15.11 -4.93
C LYS A 355 33.72 -13.68 -4.42
N TYR A 356 33.60 -13.50 -3.10
CA TYR A 356 33.25 -12.23 -2.48
C TYR A 356 34.46 -11.49 -1.88
N ILE A 357 35.65 -12.08 -1.92
CA ILE A 357 36.87 -11.51 -1.33
C ILE A 357 37.87 -11.18 -2.44
N GLY A 358 38.36 -9.93 -2.46
CA GLY A 358 39.30 -9.47 -3.48
C GLY A 358 40.74 -9.99 -3.35
N SER A 359 41.12 -10.57 -2.21
CA SER A 359 42.51 -10.97 -1.94
C SER A 359 42.78 -12.44 -2.21
N ARG A 360 43.52 -12.73 -3.29
CA ARG A 360 44.07 -14.06 -3.64
C ARG A 360 45.35 -14.43 -2.87
N GLY A 361 45.63 -13.74 -1.75
CA GLY A 361 46.93 -13.77 -1.07
C GLY A 361 46.99 -14.47 0.29
N GLN A 362 45.88 -14.98 0.83
CA GLN A 362 45.87 -15.67 2.12
C GLN A 362 45.60 -17.16 1.94
N GLN A 363 46.47 -18.01 2.50
CA GLN A 363 46.38 -19.48 2.59
C GLN A 363 45.23 -19.96 3.51
N ILE A 364 44.21 -19.14 3.71
CA ILE A 364 43.18 -19.35 4.72
C ILE A 364 41.88 -19.69 3.99
N SER A 365 41.28 -20.83 4.38
CA SER A 365 40.03 -21.31 3.81
C SER A 365 38.91 -20.26 3.91
N ASN A 366 38.17 -20.09 2.80
CA ASN A 366 36.97 -19.25 2.73
C ASN A 366 35.68 -20.07 2.83
N HIS A 367 35.80 -21.34 3.22
CA HIS A 367 34.70 -22.27 3.37
C HIS A 367 34.24 -22.33 4.83
N TYR A 368 32.93 -22.40 5.04
CA TYR A 368 32.32 -22.44 6.37
C TYR A 368 31.28 -23.53 6.49
N ARG A 369 31.21 -24.13 7.68
CA ARG A 369 30.15 -25.06 8.11
C ARG A 369 29.23 -24.38 9.10
N LEU A 370 27.92 -24.55 8.93
CA LEU A 370 26.90 -24.07 9.85
C LEU A 370 26.93 -24.94 11.11
N TYR A 371 26.92 -24.32 12.29
CA TYR A 371 26.87 -25.04 13.56
C TYR A 371 25.77 -24.57 14.51
N ALA A 372 25.17 -23.40 14.27
CA ALA A 372 23.98 -22.97 15.01
C ALA A 372 23.07 -22.05 14.19
N ILE A 373 21.79 -22.04 14.54
CA ILE A 373 20.76 -21.17 14.00
C ILE A 373 19.96 -20.63 15.18
N SER A 374 19.78 -19.31 15.25
CA SER A 374 18.75 -18.70 16.08
C SER A 374 17.49 -18.51 15.23
N ASN A 375 16.38 -19.10 15.67
CA ASN A 375 15.08 -19.04 15.01
C ASN A 375 14.20 -17.99 15.70
N HIS A 376 13.32 -17.32 14.93
CA HIS A 376 12.30 -16.43 15.48
C HIS A 376 10.92 -16.74 14.90
N TYR A 377 9.97 -16.96 15.82
CA TYR A 377 8.55 -17.19 15.52
C TYR A 377 7.72 -15.99 15.99
N GLY A 378 6.61 -15.72 15.30
CA GLY A 378 5.75 -14.59 15.62
C GLY A 378 6.20 -13.26 15.02
N SER A 379 5.63 -12.18 15.52
CA SER A 379 5.72 -10.83 14.96
C SER A 379 6.62 -9.92 15.79
N MET A 380 6.80 -8.67 15.34
CA MET A 380 7.58 -7.69 16.10
C MET A 380 6.87 -7.18 17.38
N GLY A 381 5.57 -7.44 17.55
CA GLY A 381 4.82 -7.11 18.77
C GLY A 381 4.89 -8.19 19.85
N GLY A 382 5.40 -9.38 19.50
CA GLY A 382 5.48 -10.55 20.36
C GLY A 382 5.89 -11.77 19.53
N GLY A 383 6.90 -12.47 20.02
CA GLY A 383 7.50 -13.60 19.33
C GLY A 383 8.23 -14.53 20.29
N HIS A 384 8.78 -15.61 19.75
CA HIS A 384 9.48 -16.64 20.49
C HIS A 384 10.77 -17.02 19.77
N TYR A 385 11.85 -17.21 20.52
CA TYR A 385 13.15 -17.58 19.98
C TYR A 385 13.50 -19.00 20.40
N THR A 386 13.96 -19.80 19.44
CA THR A 386 14.57 -21.11 19.69
C THR A 386 15.93 -21.18 19.03
N ALA A 387 16.69 -22.24 19.31
CA ALA A 387 17.99 -22.46 18.65
C ALA A 387 18.14 -23.88 18.13
N TYR A 388 18.60 -24.01 16.90
CA TYR A 388 19.13 -25.28 16.38
C TYR A 388 20.64 -25.27 16.52
N VAL A 389 21.24 -26.29 17.13
CA VAL A 389 22.69 -26.36 17.36
C VAL A 389 23.22 -27.74 16.95
N TYR A 390 24.30 -27.76 16.19
CA TYR A 390 25.02 -28.98 15.85
C TYR A 390 25.91 -29.41 17.01
N HIS A 391 25.72 -30.64 17.47
CA HIS A 391 26.50 -31.22 18.56
C HIS A 391 27.59 -32.13 18.00
N GLU A 392 28.84 -31.63 17.95
CA GLU A 392 30.00 -32.34 17.40
C GLU A 392 30.17 -33.77 17.98
N GLY A 393 30.11 -33.92 19.30
CA GLY A 393 30.33 -35.23 19.95
C GLY A 393 29.25 -36.29 19.69
N LYS A 394 28.08 -35.90 19.17
CA LYS A 394 26.98 -36.80 18.82
C LYS A 394 26.72 -36.80 17.31
N LYS A 395 27.50 -36.01 16.55
CA LYS A 395 27.37 -35.79 15.11
C LYS A 395 25.92 -35.53 14.66
N GLY A 396 25.19 -34.66 15.36
CA GLY A 396 23.77 -34.41 15.05
C GLY A 396 23.22 -33.07 15.56
N TRP A 397 22.09 -32.66 14.99
CA TRP A 397 21.41 -31.41 15.33
C TRP A 397 20.43 -31.58 16.50
N TYR A 398 20.33 -30.53 17.32
CA TYR A 398 19.41 -30.45 18.44
C TYR A 398 18.62 -29.15 18.39
N ASP A 399 17.33 -29.23 18.70
CA ASP A 399 16.45 -28.09 18.96
C ASP A 399 16.43 -27.76 20.44
N PHE A 400 16.66 -26.49 20.75
CA PHE A 400 16.65 -25.90 22.08
C PHE A 400 15.51 -24.89 22.14
N ASP A 401 14.41 -25.32 22.77
CA ASP A 401 13.22 -24.51 23.04
C ASP A 401 13.03 -24.38 24.56
N ASP A 402 13.65 -23.33 25.11
CA ASP A 402 13.75 -23.05 26.55
C ASP A 402 14.25 -24.26 27.36
N ARG A 403 13.33 -24.96 28.03
CA ARG A 403 13.61 -26.12 28.87
C ARG A 403 13.61 -27.45 28.10
N HIS A 404 13.10 -27.45 26.86
CA HIS A 404 12.99 -28.64 26.04
C HIS A 404 14.18 -28.69 25.09
N VAL A 405 14.90 -29.80 25.15
CA VAL A 405 16.02 -30.07 24.25
C VAL A 405 15.78 -31.43 23.59
N GLY A 406 15.74 -31.45 22.27
CA GLY A 406 15.43 -32.66 21.51
C GLY A 406 16.26 -32.77 20.23
N PRO A 407 16.51 -33.98 19.72
CA PRO A 407 17.17 -34.15 18.43
C PRO A 407 16.27 -33.65 17.29
N ILE A 408 16.86 -33.10 16.24
CA ILE A 408 16.18 -32.67 15.02
C ILE A 408 16.96 -33.14 13.78
N SER A 409 16.28 -33.49 12.69
CA SER A 409 16.94 -33.86 11.44
C SER A 409 17.51 -32.64 10.73
N GLU A 410 18.63 -32.80 10.03
CA GLU A 410 19.24 -31.72 9.24
C GLU A 410 18.29 -31.16 8.18
N GLU A 411 17.45 -32.01 7.59
CA GLU A 411 16.44 -31.60 6.60
C GLU A 411 15.41 -30.62 7.18
N SER A 412 15.21 -30.63 8.50
CA SER A 412 14.20 -29.82 9.18
C SER A 412 14.73 -28.48 9.71
N ILE A 413 16.05 -28.21 9.59
CA ILE A 413 16.64 -26.98 10.14
C ILE A 413 16.46 -25.78 9.22
N LYS A 414 16.21 -26.01 7.92
CA LYS A 414 15.98 -24.96 6.91
C LYS A 414 14.52 -24.52 6.92
N THR A 415 14.23 -23.46 7.66
CA THR A 415 12.85 -22.93 7.79
C THR A 415 12.83 -21.42 7.60
N SER A 416 11.64 -20.83 7.36
CA SER A 416 11.47 -19.37 7.35
C SER A 416 11.73 -18.71 8.72
N ALA A 417 11.77 -19.48 9.80
CA ALA A 417 12.06 -18.99 11.14
C ALA A 417 13.54 -18.64 11.34
N ALA A 418 14.45 -19.19 10.52
CA ALA A 418 15.89 -18.93 10.64
C ALA A 418 16.18 -17.42 10.58
N TYR A 419 16.78 -16.86 11.63
CA TYR A 419 16.97 -15.43 11.81
C TYR A 419 18.45 -15.03 11.87
N VAL A 420 19.26 -15.77 12.65
CA VAL A 420 20.71 -15.60 12.70
C VAL A 420 21.39 -16.94 12.48
N LEU A 421 22.32 -16.99 11.52
CA LEU A 421 23.11 -18.16 11.16
C LEU A 421 24.52 -18.02 11.71
N PHE A 422 25.02 -19.08 12.34
CA PHE A 422 26.36 -19.14 12.92
C PHE A 422 27.20 -20.16 12.16
N TYR A 423 28.23 -19.64 11.50
CA TYR A 423 29.14 -20.40 10.66
C TYR A 423 30.54 -20.43 11.27
N ARG A 424 31.19 -21.58 11.19
CA ARG A 424 32.59 -21.80 11.58
C ARG A 424 33.42 -22.14 10.35
N ARG A 425 34.59 -21.52 10.23
CA ARG A 425 35.52 -21.77 9.13
C ARG A 425 35.99 -23.23 9.15
N ILE A 426 35.99 -23.86 7.99
CA ILE A 426 36.56 -25.20 7.79
C ILE A 426 38.07 -25.04 7.65
N GLN A 427 38.84 -25.63 8.56
CA GLN A 427 40.30 -25.67 8.45
C GLN A 427 40.72 -26.84 7.54
N GLY A 428 41.82 -26.69 6.79
CA GLY A 428 42.24 -27.65 5.77
C GLY A 428 42.59 -29.06 6.25
N ASP A 429 42.62 -29.31 7.57
CA ASP A 429 42.97 -30.62 8.17
C ASP A 429 41.75 -31.49 8.53
N ASP A 430 40.51 -30.98 8.43
CA ASP A 430 39.29 -31.76 8.80
C ASP A 430 38.91 -32.86 7.79
N ASN A 431 39.54 -32.90 6.61
CA ASN A 431 39.30 -33.91 5.58
C ASN A 431 40.02 -35.25 5.81
N ARG A 432 40.65 -35.48 6.97
CA ARG A 432 41.44 -36.71 7.23
C ARG A 432 40.77 -37.75 8.12
N LEU A 433 39.56 -37.51 8.63
CA LEU A 433 38.94 -38.38 9.64
C LEU A 433 37.71 -39.19 9.18
N ASP A 434 37.23 -39.03 7.95
CA ASP A 434 36.01 -39.76 7.48
C ASP A 434 36.28 -40.90 6.46
N ASP A 435 37.53 -41.18 6.08
CA ASP A 435 37.87 -42.21 5.06
C ASP A 435 38.53 -43.50 5.60
N THR A 436 38.58 -43.72 6.93
CA THR A 436 39.10 -44.98 7.50
C THR A 436 38.06 -45.73 8.31
N GLU A 437 37.07 -46.31 7.64
CA GLU A 437 36.41 -47.54 8.11
C GLU A 437 35.91 -48.36 6.89
N THR A 438 36.85 -48.89 6.13
CA THR A 438 36.59 -49.96 5.16
C THR A 438 36.61 -51.32 5.87
N GLY A 439 35.49 -52.02 5.78
CA GLY A 439 35.39 -53.48 5.62
C GLY A 439 36.21 -54.37 6.56
N ILE A 440 35.57 -54.89 7.61
CA ILE A 440 35.97 -56.18 8.18
C ILE A 440 35.07 -57.25 7.56
N ASP A 441 35.72 -58.05 6.72
CA ASP A 441 35.23 -59.25 6.07
C ASP A 441 34.94 -60.33 7.14
N SER A 442 33.72 -60.87 7.13
CA SER A 442 33.32 -61.97 8.00
C SER A 442 33.36 -63.27 7.20
N SER A 443 34.53 -63.91 7.17
CA SER A 443 34.68 -65.33 6.86
C SER A 443 35.77 -65.93 7.75
N ASP A 444 35.56 -67.21 8.11
CA ASP A 444 36.38 -68.09 8.95
C ASP A 444 36.24 -67.97 10.47
N CYS A 445 35.36 -68.82 11.03
CA CYS A 445 35.79 -69.75 12.07
C CYS A 445 34.84 -70.97 12.18
N THR A 446 35.28 -72.08 11.60
CA THR A 446 34.82 -73.44 11.89
C THR A 446 35.48 -73.93 13.18
N THR A 447 34.67 -74.43 14.12
CA THR A 447 34.87 -75.73 14.81
C THR A 447 33.56 -76.13 15.46
#